data_AF-A0A6Y1UIK2-F1
#
_entry.id   AF-A0A6Y1UIK2-F1
#
_cell.length_a   1.000
_cell.length_b   1.000
_cell.length_c   1.000
_cell.angle_alpha   90.00
_cell.angle_beta   90.00
_cell.angle_gamma   90.00
#
_symmetry.space_group_name_H-M   'P 1'
#
loop_
_entity.id
_entity.type
_entity.pdbx_description
1 polymer ?
#
loop_
_entity_poly.entity_id
_entity_poly.type
_entity_poly.pdbx_seq_one_letter_code
_entity_poly.pdbx_strand_id
1 'polypeptide(L)'
;MTPYSPVFLVCYRCRLERLPVQEYHILRASLICDGRSIPLLSRLVPSAKQNNSLIQKEFLDDLHRCVNPKAKVILITDAGFQSAWFRHIKSLGWDFIGRIRGTVQFCLLSAA
;
A
#
# COMPACT_ATOMS: atom_id res chain seq x y z
N MET A 1 14.30 20.41 6.11
CA MET A 1 13.46 19.49 5.31
C MET A 1 13.31 20.10 3.93
N THR A 2 13.94 19.54 2.90
CA THR A 2 13.81 20.05 1.53
C THR A 2 12.40 19.74 0.98
N PRO A 3 11.79 20.65 0.22
CA PRO A 3 10.38 20.57 -0.16
C PRO A 3 10.02 19.53 -1.25
N TYR A 4 10.94 18.64 -1.63
CA TYR A 4 10.81 17.79 -2.84
C TYR A 4 11.05 16.30 -2.63
N SER A 5 11.26 15.84 -1.40
CA SER A 5 11.51 14.41 -1.18
C SER A 5 10.21 13.61 -1.34
N PRO A 6 10.15 12.62 -2.25
CA PRO A 6 8.97 11.78 -2.39
C PRO A 6 8.68 11.04 -1.09
N VAL A 7 7.40 10.99 -0.72
CA VAL A 7 6.94 10.18 0.42
C VAL A 7 6.92 8.74 -0.05
N PHE A 8 7.91 7.96 0.38
CA PHE A 8 7.93 6.51 0.14
C PHE A 8 7.09 5.81 1.19
N LEU A 9 6.07 5.11 0.72
CA LEU A 9 5.16 4.35 1.57
C LEU A 9 5.41 2.86 1.40
N VAL A 10 5.93 2.19 2.43
CA VAL A 10 6.10 0.73 2.39
C VAL A 10 4.79 0.08 2.82
N CYS A 11 4.22 -0.72 1.93
CA CYS A 11 3.08 -1.57 2.22
C CYS A 11 3.51 -3.03 2.32
N TYR A 12 3.50 -3.56 3.54
CA TYR A 12 3.86 -4.96 3.83
C TYR A 12 2.74 -5.67 4.59
N ARG A 13 2.66 -6.96 4.32
CA ARG A 13 1.78 -7.92 5.00
C ARG A 13 2.54 -8.46 6.20
N CYS A 14 2.11 -8.12 7.41
CA CYS A 14 2.66 -8.72 8.62
C CYS A 14 1.63 -9.71 9.20
N ARG A 15 2.01 -10.99 9.28
CA ARG A 15 1.25 -12.00 10.03
C ARG A 15 1.59 -11.79 11.49
N LEU A 16 0.59 -11.48 12.33
CA LEU A 16 0.81 -11.34 13.76
C LEU A 16 0.96 -12.74 14.36
N GLU A 17 2.19 -13.22 14.48
CA GLU A 17 2.51 -14.52 15.10
C GLU A 17 2.23 -14.55 16.62
N ARG A 18 2.03 -13.38 17.25
CA ARG A 18 1.80 -13.22 18.69
C ARG A 18 0.34 -13.08 19.10
N LEU A 19 -0.61 -13.12 18.16
CA LEU A 19 -2.03 -13.24 18.48
C LEU A 19 -2.44 -14.71 18.36
N PRO A 20 -3.26 -15.25 19.28
CA PRO A 20 -3.70 -16.66 19.25
C PRO A 20 -4.51 -17.02 18.01
N VAL A 21 -4.89 -16.03 17.20
CA VAL A 21 -5.61 -16.18 15.94
C VAL A 21 -4.70 -15.88 14.76
N GLN A 22 -4.30 -16.93 14.02
CA GLN A 22 -3.71 -16.82 12.67
C GLN A 22 -4.71 -16.26 11.63
N GLU A 23 -5.85 -15.76 12.09
CA GLU A 23 -7.01 -15.30 11.33
C GLU A 23 -6.89 -13.86 10.84
N TYR A 24 -5.84 -13.12 11.20
CA TYR A 24 -5.68 -11.72 10.80
C TYR A 24 -4.29 -11.41 10.27
N HIS A 25 -4.22 -10.40 9.42
CA HIS A 25 -2.98 -9.76 9.00
C HIS A 25 -3.12 -8.25 9.10
N ILE A 26 -1.99 -7.56 9.20
CA ILE A 26 -1.96 -6.10 9.17
C ILE A 26 -1.66 -5.65 7.75
N LEU A 27 -2.50 -4.76 7.22
CA LEU A 27 -2.20 -3.87 6.11
C LEU A 27 -1.67 -2.56 6.68
N ARG A 28 -0.40 -2.25 6.44
CA ARG A 28 0.27 -1.07 7.00
C ARG A 28 0.87 -0.21 5.90
N ALA A 29 0.82 1.10 6.10
CA ALA A 29 1.51 2.11 5.32
C ALA A 29 2.46 2.84 6.26
N SER A 30 3.75 2.85 5.91
CA SER A 30 4.77 3.57 6.66
C SER A 30 5.56 4.52 5.78
N LEU A 31 5.75 5.76 6.24
CA LEU A 31 6.64 6.74 5.65
C LEU A 31 8.09 6.32 5.87
N ILE A 32 8.90 6.33 4.81
CA ILE A 32 10.35 6.25 4.95
C ILE A 32 10.91 7.67 5.14
N CYS A 33 11.60 7.88 6.25
CA CYS A 33 12.24 9.15 6.60
C CYS A 33 13.60 8.84 7.21
N ASP A 34 14.68 9.35 6.60
CA ASP A 34 16.07 9.18 7.07
C ASP A 34 16.44 7.73 7.42
N GLY A 35 16.09 6.79 6.53
CA GLY A 35 16.35 5.35 6.71
C GLY A 35 15.45 4.65 7.73
N ARG A 36 14.52 5.38 8.37
CA ARG A 36 13.55 4.83 9.33
C ARG A 36 12.19 4.65 8.68
N SER A 37 11.45 3.65 9.15
CA SER A 37 10.06 3.41 8.77
C SER A 37 9.13 3.92 9.87
N ILE A 38 8.35 4.95 9.58
CA ILE A 38 7.39 5.57 10.50
C ILE A 38 5.97 5.16 10.08
N PRO A 39 5.25 4.34 10.86
CA PRO A 39 3.89 3.94 10.53
C PRO A 39 2.95 5.16 10.48
N LEU A 40 2.23 5.32 9.37
CA LEU A 40 1.19 6.36 9.23
C LEU A 40 -0.21 5.79 9.44
N LEU A 41 -0.46 4.60 8.88
CA LEU A 41 -1.76 3.95 8.94
C LEU A 41 -1.58 2.43 9.04
N SER A 42 -2.36 1.79 9.91
CA SER A 42 -2.42 0.33 10.05
C SER A 42 -3.86 -0.12 10.14
N ARG A 43 -4.20 -1.19 9.42
CA ARG A 43 -5.53 -1.80 9.42
C ARG A 43 -5.40 -3.29 9.69
N LEU A 44 -6.15 -3.79 10.65
CA LEU A 44 -6.34 -5.22 10.86
C LEU A 44 -7.33 -5.75 9.83
N VAL A 45 -6.94 -6.80 9.11
CA VAL A 45 -7.77 -7.40 8.06
C VAL A 45 -7.84 -8.90 8.31
N PRO A 46 -9.05 -9.50 8.33
CA PRO A 46 -9.19 -10.95 8.39
C PRO A 46 -8.43 -11.62 7.24
N SER A 47 -7.72 -12.70 7.51
CA SER A 47 -6.98 -13.52 6.54
C SER A 47 -7.86 -13.99 5.39
N ALA A 48 -9.14 -14.29 5.65
CA ALA A 48 -10.12 -14.62 4.60
C ALA A 48 -10.38 -13.47 3.61
N LYS A 49 -10.15 -12.21 4.01
CA LYS A 49 -10.35 -11.00 3.20
C LYS A 49 -9.03 -10.36 2.74
N GLN A 50 -7.94 -11.11 2.76
CA GLN A 50 -6.60 -10.59 2.57
C GLN A 50 -6.30 -9.94 1.21
N ASN A 51 -6.93 -10.42 0.15
CA ASN A 51 -6.81 -9.83 -1.19
C ASN A 51 -8.12 -9.14 -1.61
N ASN A 52 -8.95 -8.73 -0.65
CA ASN A 52 -10.21 -8.06 -0.94
C ASN A 52 -9.93 -6.64 -1.46
N SER A 53 -10.32 -6.39 -2.71
CA SER A 53 -10.06 -5.13 -3.41
C SER A 53 -10.77 -3.93 -2.79
N LEU A 54 -11.93 -4.11 -2.15
CA LEU A 54 -12.66 -3.03 -1.50
C LEU A 54 -11.91 -2.53 -0.25
N ILE A 55 -11.49 -3.45 0.63
CA ILE A 55 -10.72 -3.11 1.83
C ILE A 55 -9.40 -2.42 1.47
N GLN A 56 -8.76 -2.89 0.41
CA GLN A 56 -7.54 -2.32 -0.14
C GLN A 56 -7.75 -0.90 -0.70
N LYS A 57 -8.84 -0.69 -1.44
CA LYS A 57 -9.23 0.62 -1.97
C LYS A 57 -9.49 1.62 -0.86
N GLU A 58 -10.34 1.26 0.11
CA GLU A 58 -10.67 2.10 1.26
C GLU A 58 -9.42 2.47 2.08
N PHE A 59 -8.47 1.52 2.22
CA PHE A 59 -7.21 1.79 2.91
C PHE A 59 -6.38 2.85 2.19
N LEU A 60 -6.31 2.80 0.86
CA LEU A 60 -5.62 3.81 0.05
C LEU A 60 -6.35 5.16 0.10
N ASP A 61 -7.68 5.16 0.10
CA ASP A 61 -8.48 6.39 0.21
C ASP A 61 -8.30 7.06 1.59
N ASP A 62 -8.27 6.28 2.67
CA ASP A 62 -7.91 6.76 4.02
C ASP A 62 -6.51 7.35 4.03
N LEU A 63 -5.53 6.62 3.48
CA LEU A 63 -4.15 7.06 3.43
C LEU A 63 -4.00 8.36 2.63
N HIS A 64 -4.71 8.48 1.50
CA HIS A 64 -4.70 9.67 0.66
C HIS A 64 -5.26 10.89 1.41
N ARG A 65 -6.28 10.69 2.26
CA ARG A 65 -6.79 11.76 3.14
C ARG A 65 -5.81 12.20 4.22
N CYS A 66 -4.93 11.30 4.69
CA CYS A 66 -3.94 11.61 5.72
C CYS A 66 -2.68 12.31 5.17
N VAL A 67 -2.38 12.14 3.87
CA VAL A 67 -1.19 12.71 3.25
C VAL A 67 -1.48 14.10 2.68
N ASN A 68 -0.50 15.00 2.71
CA ASN A 68 -0.62 16.32 2.10
C ASN A 68 -0.97 16.18 0.60
N PRO A 69 -2.07 16.78 0.10
CA PRO A 69 -2.49 16.69 -1.30
C PRO A 69 -1.44 17.18 -2.32
N LYS A 70 -0.49 18.02 -1.89
CA LYS A 70 0.59 18.54 -2.75
C LYS A 70 1.84 17.64 -2.77
N ALA A 71 1.88 16.61 -1.93
CA ALA A 71 3.03 15.72 -1.85
C ALA A 71 3.07 14.77 -3.05
N LYS A 72 4.27 14.57 -3.61
CA LYS A 72 4.51 13.47 -4.55
C LYS A 72 4.72 12.19 -3.77
N VAL A 73 3.82 11.22 -3.98
CA VAL A 73 3.80 9.96 -3.24
C VAL A 73 4.21 8.81 -4.15
N ILE A 74 5.12 7.97 -3.66
CA ILE A 74 5.54 6.73 -4.32
C ILE A 74 5.27 5.57 -3.37
N LEU A 75 4.35 4.68 -3.70
CA LEU A 75 4.10 3.47 -2.91
C LEU A 75 5.06 2.35 -3.29
N ILE A 76 5.78 1.81 -2.31
CA ILE A 76 6.60 0.62 -2.45
C ILE A 76 5.83 -0.57 -1.85
N THR A 77 5.47 -1.56 -2.67
CA THR A 77 4.57 -2.65 -2.24
C THR A 77 5.15 -4.03 -2.49
N ASP A 78 4.95 -4.93 -1.54
CA ASP A 78 5.38 -6.32 -1.66
C ASP A 78 4.55 -7.14 -2.67
N ALA A 79 5.02 -8.34 -3.00
CA ALA A 79 4.30 -9.27 -3.87
C ALA A 79 3.02 -9.80 -3.19
N GLY A 80 1.87 -9.54 -3.79
CA GLY A 80 0.56 -9.96 -3.27
C GLY A 80 -0.59 -9.03 -3.65
N PHE A 81 -0.29 -7.81 -4.08
CA PHE A 81 -1.27 -6.90 -4.66
C PHE A 81 -1.49 -7.18 -6.15
N GLN A 82 -2.73 -6.98 -6.61
CA GLN A 82 -3.13 -7.26 -8.00
C GLN A 82 -3.43 -5.96 -8.76
N SER A 83 -3.71 -6.06 -10.06
CA SER A 83 -3.91 -4.92 -10.96
C SER A 83 -4.91 -3.86 -10.44
N ALA A 84 -5.94 -4.24 -9.68
CA ALA A 84 -6.90 -3.27 -9.10
C ALA A 84 -6.24 -2.30 -8.11
N TRP A 85 -5.30 -2.79 -7.28
CA TRP A 85 -4.55 -1.98 -6.32
C TRP A 85 -3.74 -0.88 -7.03
N PHE A 86 -2.96 -1.28 -8.03
CA PHE A 86 -2.09 -0.37 -8.76
C PHE A 86 -2.87 0.63 -9.62
N ARG A 87 -3.99 0.20 -10.24
CA ARG A 87 -4.91 1.12 -10.93
C ARG A 87 -5.47 2.18 -9.98
N HIS A 88 -5.83 1.78 -8.76
CA HIS A 88 -6.32 2.72 -7.76
C HIS A 88 -5.23 3.72 -7.35
N ILE A 89 -3.99 3.27 -7.13
CA ILE A 89 -2.85 4.17 -6.86
C ILE A 89 -2.70 5.23 -7.96
N LYS A 90 -2.72 4.81 -9.24
CA LYS A 90 -2.64 5.78 -10.36
C LYS A 90 -3.83 6.74 -10.39
N SER A 91 -5.04 6.28 -10.05
CA SER A 91 -6.22 7.15 -9.97
C SER A 91 -6.13 8.22 -8.88
N LEU A 92 -5.33 7.99 -7.83
CA LEU A 92 -5.00 8.96 -6.78
C LEU A 92 -3.87 9.92 -7.18
N GLY A 93 -3.35 9.83 -8.41
CA GLY A 93 -2.23 10.64 -8.88
C GLY A 93 -0.88 10.25 -8.29
N TRP A 94 -0.78 9.05 -7.71
CA TRP A 94 0.44 8.53 -7.09
C TRP A 94 1.19 7.60 -8.04
N ASP A 95 2.49 7.43 -7.78
CA ASP A 95 3.34 6.45 -8.46
C ASP A 95 3.62 5.25 -7.55
N PHE A 96 4.16 4.17 -8.10
CA PHE A 96 4.47 2.98 -7.31
C PHE A 96 5.64 2.17 -7.84
N ILE A 97 6.22 1.39 -6.94
CA ILE A 97 7.19 0.32 -7.21
C ILE A 97 6.62 -0.94 -6.58
N GLY A 98 6.30 -1.93 -7.42
CA GLY A 98 5.69 -3.19 -6.98
C GLY A 98 6.62 -4.38 -7.24
N ARG A 99 6.69 -5.32 -6.30
CA ARG A 99 7.34 -6.62 -6.54
C ARG A 99 6.35 -7.60 -7.15
N ILE A 100 6.70 -8.19 -8.29
CA ILE A 100 5.89 -9.22 -8.97
C ILE A 100 6.43 -10.61 -8.57
N ARG A 101 5.55 -11.59 -8.35
CA ARG A 101 5.93 -13.00 -8.09
C ARG A 101 5.05 -13.97 -8.89
N GLY A 102 5.65 -15.07 -9.35
CA GLY A 102 4.95 -16.18 -10.01
C GLY A 102 4.43 -15.81 -11.40
N THR A 103 3.34 -16.45 -11.81
CA THR A 103 2.63 -16.24 -13.09
C THR A 103 1.60 -15.10 -13.04
N VAL A 104 1.67 -14.22 -12.03
CA VAL A 104 0.75 -13.09 -11.91
C VAL A 104 0.95 -12.15 -13.09
N GLN A 105 -0.03 -12.11 -13.99
CA GLN A 105 -0.06 -11.17 -15.09
C GLN A 105 -0.57 -9.82 -14.59
N PHE A 106 0.24 -8.79 -14.82
CA PHE A 106 -0.05 -7.42 -14.43
C PHE A 106 -0.33 -6.59 -15.68
N CYS A 107 -1.50 -5.97 -15.74
CA CYS A 107 -1.89 -5.09 -16.84
C CYS A 107 -2.38 -3.77 -16.28
N LEU A 108 -1.66 -2.70 -16.62
CA LEU A 108 -2.12 -1.33 -16.49
C LEU A 108 -2.59 -0.92 -17.87
N LEU A 109 -3.90 -0.97 -18.11
CA LEU A 109 -4.43 -0.30 -19.29
C LEU A 109 -4.20 1.19 -19.07
N SER A 110 -3.38 1.80 -19.92
CA SER A 110 -3.27 3.26 -19.98
C SER A 110 -4.64 3.79 -20.37
N ALA A 111 -5.22 4.67 -19.56
CA ALA A 111 -6.20 5.58 -20.11
C ALA A 111 -5.50 6.37 -21.22
N ALA A 112 -6.10 6.36 -22.41
CA ALA A 112 -5.73 7.24 -23.52
C ALA A 112 -6.09 8.69 -23.17
#